data_AF-A0A948DMY7-F1
#
_entry.id   AF-A0A948DMY7-F1
#
_cell.length_a   1.000
_cell.length_b   1.000
_cell.length_c   1.000
_cell.angle_alpha   90.00
_cell.angle_beta   90.00
_cell.angle_gamma   90.00
#
_symmetry.space_group_name_H-M   'P 1'
#
loop_
_entity.id
_entity.type
_entity.pdbx_description
1 polymer ?
#
loop_
_entity_poly.entity_id
_entity_poly.type
_entity_poly.pdbx_seq_one_letter_code
_entity_poly.pdbx_strand_id
1 'polypeptide(L)'
;QDDQTYHYRKHVLTKRGESMKKLKSFLGYIWAVAAIIIALATFFGQSYFSRALVATTGITVNPRYSGGEIVKTVDHVNYKTAMHRPVFDALIGQTKEGFIQINWAPAAGLPQVISEGFDYNSDGKEDFIVTLNTATGKATLASSNPAVLDIEKSYHLKNGWAVRVLLKQP
;
A
#
# COMPACT_ATOMS: atom_id res chain seq x y z
N GLN A 1 15.81 65.20 -25.85
CA GLN A 1 14.56 64.48 -25.51
C GLN A 1 14.64 63.00 -25.90
N ASP A 2 15.51 62.60 -26.83
CA ASP A 2 15.66 61.21 -27.30
C ASP A 2 16.32 60.23 -26.32
N ASP A 3 17.20 60.71 -25.43
CA ASP A 3 18.03 59.84 -24.60
C ASP A 3 17.21 59.10 -23.52
N GLN A 4 16.27 59.81 -22.87
CA GLN A 4 15.39 59.20 -21.87
C GLN A 4 14.44 58.15 -22.47
N THR A 5 13.98 58.37 -23.71
CA THR A 5 13.09 57.43 -24.40
C THR A 5 13.83 56.15 -24.80
N TYR A 6 15.11 56.26 -25.17
CA TYR A 6 15.96 55.12 -25.49
C TYR A 6 16.26 54.27 -24.25
N HIS A 7 16.65 54.91 -23.14
CA HIS A 7 16.90 54.23 -21.88
C HIS A 7 15.66 53.52 -21.32
N TYR A 8 14.48 54.15 -21.41
CA TYR A 8 13.22 53.55 -21.00
C TYR A 8 12.86 52.31 -21.83
N ARG A 9 12.97 52.38 -23.17
CA ARG A 9 12.70 51.23 -24.04
C ARG A 9 13.64 50.05 -23.77
N LYS A 10 14.94 50.32 -23.59
CA LYS A 10 15.93 49.27 -23.29
C LYS A 10 15.64 48.58 -21.96
N HIS A 11 15.27 49.33 -20.92
CA HIS A 11 14.91 48.78 -19.62
C HIS A 11 13.65 47.90 -19.68
N VAL A 12 12.60 48.34 -20.40
CA VAL A 12 11.35 47.57 -20.56
C VAL A 12 11.57 46.27 -21.36
N LEU A 13 12.36 46.31 -22.44
CA LEU A 13 12.67 45.12 -23.24
C LEU A 13 13.49 44.09 -22.46
N THR A 14 14.45 44.55 -21.65
CA THR A 14 15.29 43.67 -20.82
C THR A 14 14.45 42.99 -19.73
N LYS A 15 13.57 43.75 -19.06
CA LYS A 15 12.63 43.22 -18.05
C LYS A 15 11.63 42.21 -18.63
N ARG A 16 11.11 42.46 -19.85
CA ARG A 16 10.26 41.50 -20.58
C ARG A 16 11.02 40.21 -20.95
N GLY A 17 12.26 40.35 -21.42
CA GLY A 17 13.13 39.21 -21.76
C GLY A 17 13.42 38.30 -20.55
N GLU A 18 13.69 38.90 -19.38
CA GLU A 18 13.88 38.14 -18.13
C GLU A 18 12.60 37.44 -17.65
N SER A 19 11.45 38.13 -17.72
CA SER A 19 10.15 37.55 -17.34
C SER A 19 9.79 36.34 -18.21
N MET A 20 10.04 36.42 -19.53
CA MET A 20 9.83 35.31 -20.46
C MET A 20 10.76 34.12 -20.19
N LYS A 21 12.03 34.37 -19.82
CA LYS A 21 12.95 33.30 -19.42
C LYS A 21 12.48 32.59 -18.15
N LYS A 22 12.04 33.34 -17.14
CA LYS A 22 11.51 32.80 -15.88
C LYS A 22 10.23 31.97 -16.10
N LEU A 23 9.32 32.43 -16.97
CA LEU A 23 8.11 31.69 -17.31
C LEU A 23 8.42 30.37 -18.02
N LYS A 24 9.35 30.37 -18.98
CA LYS A 24 9.78 29.15 -19.68
C LYS A 24 10.42 28.14 -18.72
N SER A 25 11.29 28.58 -17.83
CA SER A 25 11.87 27.70 -16.80
C SER A 25 10.80 27.16 -15.86
N PHE A 26 9.84 27.98 -15.43
CA PHE A 26 8.74 27.56 -14.56
C PHE A 26 7.86 26.47 -15.21
N LEU A 27 7.50 26.63 -16.48
CA LEU A 27 6.77 25.59 -17.22
C LEU A 27 7.60 24.31 -17.37
N GLY A 28 8.91 24.42 -17.61
CA GLY A 28 9.80 23.28 -17.67
C GLY A 28 9.84 22.47 -16.37
N TYR A 29 9.92 23.15 -15.23
CA TYR A 29 9.88 22.48 -13.92
C TYR A 29 8.53 21.84 -13.62
N ILE A 30 7.41 22.49 -13.97
CA ILE A 30 6.07 21.88 -13.82
C ILE A 30 5.97 20.61 -14.67
N TRP A 31 6.45 20.66 -15.91
CA TRP A 31 6.45 19.50 -16.79
C TRP A 31 7.34 18.36 -16.26
N ALA A 32 8.50 18.67 -15.70
CA ALA A 32 9.37 17.66 -15.08
C ALA A 32 8.71 17.00 -13.87
N VAL A 33 8.08 17.78 -12.98
CA VAL A 33 7.34 17.25 -11.83
C VAL A 33 6.16 16.39 -12.27
N ALA A 34 5.38 16.85 -13.26
CA ALA A 34 4.27 16.09 -13.82
C ALA A 34 4.75 14.77 -14.45
N ALA A 35 5.86 14.78 -15.18
CA ALA A 35 6.44 13.58 -15.78
C ALA A 35 6.86 12.55 -14.71
N ILE A 36 7.44 13.00 -13.58
CA ILE A 36 7.77 12.11 -12.46
C ILE A 36 6.49 11.48 -11.88
N ILE A 37 5.45 12.28 -11.64
CA ILE A 37 4.18 11.78 -11.10
C ILE A 37 3.53 10.76 -12.06
N ILE A 38 3.50 11.06 -13.37
CA ILE A 38 2.93 10.17 -14.38
C ILE A 38 3.74 8.86 -14.47
N ALA A 39 5.07 8.94 -14.42
CA ALA A 39 5.94 7.76 -14.42
C ALA A 39 5.67 6.88 -13.21
N LEU A 40 5.59 7.46 -12.00
CA LEU A 40 5.27 6.72 -10.78
C LEU A 40 3.86 6.10 -10.84
N ALA A 41 2.85 6.86 -11.26
CA ALA A 41 1.48 6.37 -11.38
C ALA A 41 1.37 5.20 -12.37
N THR A 42 2.03 5.31 -13.52
CA THR A 42 2.06 4.25 -14.54
C THR A 42 2.79 3.02 -14.03
N PHE A 43 3.90 3.21 -13.31
CA PHE A 43 4.69 2.14 -12.72
C PHE A 43 3.90 1.35 -11.65
N PHE A 44 3.21 2.05 -10.74
CA PHE A 44 2.38 1.38 -9.72
C PHE A 44 1.14 0.69 -10.32
N GLY A 45 0.61 1.18 -11.45
CA GLY A 45 -0.53 0.55 -12.13
C GLY A 45 -0.22 -0.75 -12.86
N GLN A 46 1.06 -1.05 -13.14
CA GLN A 46 1.50 -2.22 -13.91
C GLN A 46 2.18 -3.26 -13.00
N SER A 47 1.41 -4.26 -12.57
CA SER A 47 1.88 -5.38 -11.73
C SER A 47 2.99 -6.24 -12.37
N TYR A 48 3.22 -6.11 -13.68
CA TYR A 48 4.26 -6.84 -14.42
C TYR A 48 5.65 -6.20 -14.21
N PHE A 49 5.77 -4.88 -14.39
CA PHE A 49 7.04 -4.17 -14.22
C PHE A 49 7.53 -4.18 -12.78
N SER A 50 6.62 -4.09 -11.82
CA SER A 50 6.94 -4.22 -10.39
C SER A 50 7.49 -5.61 -10.05
N ARG A 51 6.90 -6.69 -10.58
CA ARG A 51 7.44 -8.05 -10.43
C ARG A 51 8.78 -8.24 -11.13
N ALA A 52 8.94 -7.70 -12.34
CA ALA A 52 10.20 -7.77 -13.10
C ALA A 52 11.34 -6.98 -12.41
N LEU A 53 11.03 -5.83 -11.81
CA LEU A 53 12.00 -5.04 -11.06
C LEU A 53 12.46 -5.79 -9.80
N VAL A 54 11.51 -6.32 -9.02
CA VAL A 54 11.81 -7.15 -7.83
C VAL A 54 12.72 -8.34 -8.20
N ALA A 55 12.40 -9.03 -9.30
CA ALA A 55 13.15 -10.20 -9.77
C ALA A 55 14.56 -9.87 -10.28
N THR A 56 14.79 -8.69 -10.87
CA THR A 56 16.07 -8.33 -11.50
C THR A 56 16.99 -7.52 -10.60
N THR A 57 16.44 -6.70 -9.70
CA THR A 57 17.21 -5.78 -8.86
C THR A 57 17.40 -6.27 -7.43
N GLY A 58 16.71 -7.33 -7.03
CA GLY A 58 16.70 -7.81 -5.63
C GLY A 58 16.00 -6.86 -4.66
N ILE A 59 15.34 -5.80 -5.16
CA ILE A 59 14.53 -4.89 -4.34
C ILE A 59 13.30 -5.66 -3.87
N THR A 60 13.18 -5.85 -2.55
CA THR A 60 12.01 -6.50 -1.94
C THR A 60 10.92 -5.47 -1.63
N VAL A 61 9.65 -5.85 -1.82
CA VAL A 61 8.52 -5.02 -1.38
C VAL A 61 8.46 -5.10 0.14
N ASN A 62 8.46 -3.94 0.82
CA ASN A 62 8.40 -3.91 2.27
C ASN A 62 7.13 -4.67 2.77
N PRO A 63 7.27 -5.61 3.73
CA PRO A 63 6.19 -6.41 4.30
C PRO A 63 4.96 -5.61 4.73
N ARG A 64 5.14 -4.35 5.13
CA ARG A 64 4.04 -3.43 5.49
C ARG A 64 3.04 -3.21 4.34
N TYR A 65 3.50 -3.30 3.10
CA TYR A 65 2.67 -3.17 1.90
C TYR A 65 2.19 -4.52 1.35
N SER A 66 3.03 -5.55 1.35
CA SER A 66 2.66 -6.87 0.82
C SER A 66 1.81 -7.72 1.77
N GLY A 67 1.83 -7.40 3.06
CA GLY A 67 1.29 -8.23 4.13
C GLY A 67 2.29 -9.24 4.71
N GLY A 68 3.53 -9.28 4.21
CA GLY A 68 4.55 -10.26 4.62
C GLY A 68 4.46 -11.58 3.85
N GLU A 69 5.34 -12.54 4.14
CA GLU A 69 5.27 -13.88 3.55
C GLU A 69 4.10 -14.69 4.13
N ILE A 70 3.56 -15.63 3.35
CA ILE A 70 2.57 -16.61 3.81
C ILE A 70 3.30 -17.66 4.67
N VAL A 71 2.86 -17.83 5.92
CA VAL A 71 3.45 -18.80 6.86
C VAL A 71 2.59 -20.04 7.06
N LYS A 72 1.28 -19.93 6.81
CA LYS A 72 0.34 -21.04 6.94
C LYS A 72 -0.74 -20.94 5.88
N THR A 73 -1.06 -22.07 5.25
CA THR A 73 -2.21 -22.19 4.35
C THR A 73 -3.10 -23.31 4.86
N VAL A 74 -4.40 -23.04 4.93
CA VAL A 74 -5.42 -24.03 5.26
C VAL A 74 -6.25 -24.24 4.02
N ASP A 75 -6.30 -25.48 3.55
CA ASP A 75 -7.10 -25.87 2.40
C ASP A 75 -8.49 -26.30 2.87
N HIS A 76 -9.50 -25.61 2.36
CA HIS A 76 -10.90 -26.01 2.47
C HIS A 76 -11.35 -26.60 1.14
N VAL A 77 -12.55 -27.20 1.11
CA VAL A 77 -13.07 -27.86 -0.10
C VAL A 77 -13.17 -26.89 -1.29
N ASN A 78 -13.66 -25.66 -1.04
CA ASN A 78 -13.96 -24.70 -2.11
C ASN A 78 -13.05 -23.46 -2.10
N TYR A 79 -12.30 -23.23 -1.02
CA TYR A 79 -11.42 -22.08 -0.88
C TYR A 79 -10.22 -22.39 0.00
N LYS A 80 -9.26 -21.48 0.05
CA LYS A 80 -8.05 -21.55 0.86
C LYS A 80 -7.96 -20.32 1.74
N THR A 81 -7.49 -20.53 2.95
CA THR A 81 -7.07 -19.47 3.85
C THR A 81 -5.56 -19.39 3.85
N ALA A 82 -5.00 -18.21 3.54
CA ALA A 82 -3.57 -17.95 3.63
C ALA A 82 -3.32 -16.95 4.75
N MET A 83 -2.60 -17.38 5.78
CA MET A 83 -2.17 -16.56 6.90
C MET A 83 -0.73 -16.11 6.67
N HIS A 84 -0.55 -14.80 6.67
CA HIS A 84 0.76 -14.19 6.55
C HIS A 84 1.46 -14.10 7.91
N ARG A 85 2.79 -13.93 7.91
CA ARG A 85 3.50 -13.64 9.16
C ARG A 85 3.03 -12.31 9.77
N PRO A 86 3.13 -12.14 11.10
CA PRO A 86 3.05 -10.82 11.70
C PRO A 86 4.07 -9.84 11.10
N VAL A 87 3.62 -8.61 10.87
CA VAL A 87 4.41 -7.53 10.29
C VAL A 87 4.51 -6.40 11.30
N PHE A 88 5.72 -6.19 11.82
CA PHE A 88 6.10 -5.06 12.67
C PHE A 88 7.12 -4.15 11.99
N ASP A 89 7.41 -4.41 10.71
CA ASP A 89 8.41 -3.69 9.94
C ASP A 89 7.99 -2.21 9.72
N ALA A 90 8.94 -1.30 9.96
CA ALA A 90 8.88 0.10 9.55
C ALA A 90 9.74 0.33 8.30
N LEU A 91 9.78 1.58 7.81
CA LEU A 91 10.79 1.99 6.83
C LEU A 91 12.21 1.84 7.39
N ILE A 92 12.38 2.08 8.70
CA ILE A 92 13.63 1.90 9.44
C ILE A 92 13.28 1.24 10.78
N GLY A 93 13.79 0.02 11.01
CA GLY A 93 13.57 -0.73 12.24
C GLY A 93 12.18 -1.39 12.35
N GLN A 94 11.71 -1.55 13.59
CA GLN A 94 10.43 -2.18 13.91
C GLN A 94 9.54 -1.26 14.75
N THR A 95 8.22 -1.49 14.70
CA THR A 95 7.21 -0.77 15.48
C THR A 95 6.60 -1.64 16.57
N LYS A 96 6.20 -1.00 17.69
CA LYS A 96 5.51 -1.67 18.81
C LYS A 96 4.13 -2.21 18.45
N GLU A 97 3.54 -1.71 17.37
CA GLU A 97 2.28 -2.17 16.81
C GLU A 97 2.50 -2.58 15.37
N GLY A 98 1.81 -3.64 14.97
CA GLY A 98 1.91 -4.25 13.67
C GLY A 98 0.57 -4.82 13.27
N PHE A 99 0.59 -5.72 12.29
CA PHE A 99 -0.60 -6.44 11.89
C PHE A 99 -0.26 -7.83 11.40
N ILE A 100 -1.26 -8.69 11.38
CA ILE A 100 -1.27 -9.93 10.61
C ILE A 100 -2.32 -9.84 9.52
N GLN A 101 -2.00 -10.35 8.33
CA GLN A 101 -2.93 -10.40 7.21
C GLN A 101 -3.41 -11.82 6.96
N ILE A 102 -4.72 -11.99 6.84
CA ILE A 102 -5.38 -13.23 6.46
C ILE A 102 -6.06 -13.02 5.12
N ASN A 103 -5.82 -13.91 4.16
CA ASN A 103 -6.47 -13.90 2.85
C ASN A 103 -7.34 -15.13 2.66
N TRP A 104 -8.47 -14.96 1.97
CA TRP A 104 -9.35 -16.04 1.53
C TRP A 104 -9.55 -15.98 0.03
N ALA A 105 -9.30 -17.09 -0.68
CA ALA A 105 -9.42 -17.20 -2.13
C ALA A 105 -9.64 -18.66 -2.58
N PRO A 106 -10.23 -18.93 -3.75
CA PRO A 106 -10.76 -17.97 -4.73
C PRO A 106 -12.13 -17.41 -4.31
N ALA A 107 -12.45 -16.20 -4.76
CA ALA A 107 -13.72 -15.52 -4.46
C ALA A 107 -14.96 -16.38 -4.80
N ALA A 108 -14.91 -17.12 -5.91
CA ALA A 108 -16.02 -17.97 -6.37
C ALA A 108 -16.37 -19.11 -5.41
N GLY A 109 -15.45 -19.51 -4.54
CA GLY A 109 -15.64 -20.59 -3.57
C GLY A 109 -15.90 -20.13 -2.15
N LEU A 110 -15.95 -18.81 -1.91
CA LEU A 110 -16.16 -18.27 -0.56
C LEU A 110 -17.63 -18.39 -0.13
N PRO A 111 -17.91 -18.86 1.10
CA PRO A 111 -19.25 -18.78 1.66
C PRO A 111 -19.66 -17.32 1.92
N GLN A 112 -20.96 -17.09 2.15
CA GLN A 112 -21.48 -15.75 2.47
C GLN A 112 -20.90 -15.18 3.76
N VAL A 113 -20.59 -16.05 4.72
CA VAL A 113 -19.91 -15.70 5.98
C VAL A 113 -18.80 -16.72 6.21
N ILE A 114 -17.59 -16.22 6.45
CA ILE A 114 -16.42 -16.98 6.88
C ILE A 114 -16.24 -16.71 8.37
N SER A 115 -15.96 -17.73 9.18
CA SER A 115 -15.62 -17.58 10.59
C SER A 115 -14.54 -18.59 10.94
N GLU A 116 -13.32 -18.12 11.19
CA GLU A 116 -12.13 -18.96 11.36
C GLU A 116 -11.28 -18.48 12.53
N GLY A 117 -10.75 -19.44 13.30
CA GLY A 117 -9.81 -19.22 14.39
C GLY A 117 -8.37 -19.24 13.92
N PHE A 118 -7.54 -18.39 14.53
CA PHE A 118 -6.15 -18.18 14.18
C PHE A 118 -5.27 -18.26 15.42
N ASP A 119 -4.25 -19.11 15.32
CA ASP A 119 -3.10 -19.19 16.22
C ASP A 119 -1.92 -18.55 15.47
N TYR A 120 -1.61 -17.29 15.78
CA TYR A 120 -0.58 -16.53 15.06
C TYR A 120 0.81 -16.76 15.63
N ASN A 121 0.91 -17.10 16.92
CA ASN A 121 2.17 -17.32 17.61
C ASN A 121 2.62 -18.80 17.59
N SER A 122 1.78 -19.69 17.06
CA SER A 122 1.99 -21.14 16.98
C SER A 122 2.16 -21.83 18.33
N ASP A 123 1.48 -21.35 19.37
CA ASP A 123 1.50 -21.95 20.72
C ASP A 123 0.47 -23.09 20.89
N GLY A 124 -0.32 -23.38 19.85
CA GLY A 124 -1.33 -24.42 19.83
C GLY A 124 -2.69 -23.97 20.37
N LYS A 125 -2.87 -22.70 20.73
CA LYS A 125 -4.14 -22.11 21.16
C LYS A 125 -4.61 -21.08 20.15
N GLU A 126 -5.92 -21.00 19.97
CA GLU A 126 -6.50 -19.93 19.15
C GLU A 126 -6.33 -18.59 19.86
N ASP A 127 -5.68 -17.64 19.19
CA ASP A 127 -5.42 -16.29 19.67
C ASP A 127 -6.60 -15.34 19.36
N PHE A 128 -7.31 -15.59 18.25
CA PHE A 128 -8.47 -14.82 17.84
C PHE A 128 -9.29 -15.53 16.76
N ILE A 129 -10.56 -15.11 16.61
CA ILE A 129 -11.46 -15.53 15.55
C ILE A 129 -11.82 -14.32 14.69
N VAL A 130 -11.66 -14.46 13.37
CA VAL A 130 -12.15 -13.47 12.40
C VAL A 130 -13.42 -13.99 11.75
N THR A 131 -14.47 -13.18 11.80
CA THR A 131 -15.69 -13.42 11.03
C THR A 131 -15.82 -12.36 9.93
N LEU A 132 -15.98 -12.78 8.68
CA LEU A 132 -16.10 -11.91 7.51
C LEU A 132 -17.39 -12.22 6.76
N ASN A 133 -18.24 -11.21 6.56
CA ASN A 133 -19.34 -11.28 5.62
C ASN A 133 -18.83 -10.90 4.21
N THR A 134 -18.77 -11.86 3.30
CA THR A 134 -18.13 -11.70 1.98
C THR A 134 -18.95 -10.87 1.00
N ALA A 135 -20.24 -10.68 1.26
CA ALA A 135 -21.11 -9.82 0.45
C ALA A 135 -20.91 -8.33 0.78
N THR A 136 -20.67 -8.00 2.05
CA THR A 136 -20.56 -6.62 2.53
C THR A 136 -19.12 -6.19 2.83
N GLY A 137 -18.22 -7.15 2.99
CA GLY A 137 -16.86 -6.90 3.49
C GLY A 137 -16.78 -6.59 4.97
N LYS A 138 -17.90 -6.63 5.71
CA LYS A 138 -17.91 -6.36 7.14
C LYS A 138 -17.21 -7.50 7.88
N ALA A 139 -16.18 -7.16 8.63
CA ALA A 139 -15.44 -8.11 9.46
C ALA A 139 -15.63 -7.80 10.95
N THR A 140 -15.60 -8.83 11.79
CA THR A 140 -15.63 -8.73 13.25
C THR A 140 -14.58 -9.66 13.85
N LEU A 141 -14.07 -9.27 15.02
CA LEU A 141 -12.99 -9.96 15.72
C LEU A 141 -13.45 -10.36 17.11
N ALA A 142 -13.21 -11.61 17.48
CA ALA A 142 -13.26 -12.08 18.86
C ALA A 142 -11.83 -12.45 19.27
N SER A 143 -11.24 -11.67 20.17
CA SER A 143 -9.86 -11.86 20.63
C SER A 143 -9.81 -12.65 21.94
N SER A 144 -8.93 -13.65 22.01
CA SER A 144 -8.56 -14.38 23.23
C SER A 144 -7.15 -14.03 23.72
N ASN A 145 -6.31 -13.44 22.86
CA ASN A 145 -4.95 -13.02 23.18
C ASN A 145 -4.85 -11.49 23.35
N PRO A 146 -4.30 -10.96 24.47
CA PRO A 146 -4.20 -9.51 24.71
C PRO A 146 -3.28 -8.76 23.73
N ALA A 147 -2.42 -9.46 22.99
CA ALA A 147 -1.61 -8.88 21.92
C ALA A 147 -2.44 -8.58 20.66
N VAL A 148 -3.64 -9.13 20.53
CA VAL A 148 -4.55 -8.91 19.40
C VAL A 148 -5.50 -7.76 19.74
N LEU A 149 -5.41 -6.67 18.98
CA LEU A 149 -6.03 -5.39 19.32
C LEU A 149 -7.41 -5.19 18.68
N ASP A 150 -7.46 -5.10 17.35
CA ASP A 150 -8.69 -4.85 16.60
C ASP A 150 -8.51 -5.22 15.12
N ILE A 151 -9.56 -5.14 14.30
CA ILE A 151 -9.46 -5.18 12.85
C ILE A 151 -8.99 -3.83 12.34
N GLU A 152 -7.86 -3.81 11.64
CA GLU A 152 -7.41 -2.61 10.93
C GLU A 152 -8.37 -2.32 9.77
N LYS A 153 -8.55 -3.33 8.89
CA LYS A 153 -9.32 -3.17 7.66
C LYS A 153 -9.59 -4.51 6.97
N SER A 154 -10.70 -4.59 6.26
CA SER A 154 -10.98 -5.60 5.24
C SER A 154 -10.77 -5.03 3.82
N TYR A 155 -10.26 -5.88 2.93
CA TYR A 155 -9.91 -5.53 1.56
C TYR A 155 -10.56 -6.52 0.61
N HIS A 156 -11.30 -6.00 -0.36
CA HIS A 156 -11.75 -6.79 -1.49
C HIS A 156 -10.61 -6.91 -2.50
N LEU A 157 -10.17 -8.14 -2.77
CA LEU A 157 -9.14 -8.45 -3.74
C LEU A 157 -9.78 -8.93 -5.04
N LYS A 158 -9.03 -8.89 -6.15
CA LYS A 158 -9.51 -9.37 -7.46
C LYS A 158 -10.00 -10.83 -7.42
N ASN A 159 -9.40 -11.67 -6.56
CA ASN A 159 -9.71 -13.09 -6.45
C ASN A 159 -10.07 -13.52 -5.02
N GLY A 160 -10.56 -12.62 -4.17
CA GLY A 160 -10.89 -12.99 -2.80
C GLY A 160 -11.01 -11.82 -1.84
N TRP A 161 -10.79 -12.09 -0.57
CA TRP A 161 -10.78 -11.08 0.50
C TRP A 161 -9.49 -11.16 1.29
N ALA A 162 -9.09 -10.03 1.88
CA ALA A 162 -8.08 -10.00 2.93
C ALA A 162 -8.58 -9.21 4.14
N VAL A 163 -8.20 -9.62 5.33
CA VAL A 163 -8.42 -8.86 6.57
C VAL A 163 -7.08 -8.68 7.26
N ARG A 164 -6.81 -7.45 7.71
CA ARG A 164 -5.70 -7.14 8.59
C ARG A 164 -6.19 -6.98 10.01
N VAL A 165 -5.54 -7.70 10.92
CA VAL A 165 -5.79 -7.65 12.36
C VAL A 165 -4.59 -6.98 13.01
N LEU A 166 -4.83 -5.92 13.77
CA LEU A 166 -3.82 -5.18 14.50
C LEU A 166 -3.27 -6.03 15.64
N LEU A 167 -1.95 -6.02 15.75
CA LEU A 167 -1.21 -6.71 16.79
C LEU A 167 -0.34 -5.72 17.55
N LYS A 168 -0.17 -5.97 18.84
CA LYS A 168 0.86 -5.36 19.66
C LYS A 168 2.04 -6.33 19.74
N GLN A 169 3.25 -5.79 19.66
CA GLN A 169 4.45 -6.57 19.85
C GLN A 169 4.45 -7.13 21.29
N PRO A 170 4.63 -8.45 21.48
CA PRO A 170 4.72 -9.06 22.79
C PRO A 170 5.92 -8.55 23.59
#